data_AF-A0AAD8GCD9-F1
#
_entry.id   AF-A0AAD8GCD9-F1
#
_cell.length_a   1.000
_cell.length_b   1.000
_cell.length_c   1.000
_cell.angle_alpha   90.00
_cell.angle_beta   90.00
_cell.angle_gamma   90.00
#
_symmetry.space_group_name_H-M   'P 1'
#
loop_
_entity.id
_entity.type
_entity.pdbx_description
1 polymer ?
#
loop_
_entity_poly.entity_id
_entity_poly.type
_entity_poly.pdbx_seq_one_letter_code
_entity_poly.pdbx_strand_id
1 'polypeptide(L)'
;MKDTRKKREELRKTWDPFLIMPFTDQEEKTGKLFVFLYYVIIFIIGMLVLAFGFFSKSSLMMLISVSSPDATTISNRPFSLLFLGCSLIVPNVLVFLKMLWKITFTDSSLPSKEVLFLVCGIELLVAFGTTVLTVVAMPHFDIITNITILNSVCILPAVIQVINPTMEKMTKWLMLPPLLSIFLVLVGFVLFFVGYQMQRTTYGVVGNKDIYLYIGLAIGSTLLVSLNWWENFTSMIKSKRLARIRPDLEGSRNMTYLISSVVRIVVTGIVVGGYVPLSGQSWSSIRNVSSDKIKIVLSLFAIQAISSALCHWFGVIACKMHAFRRGFALPMIFTTPAVFVAFLFMLGMRYNTVKGASGVGNFSLSMYCGGLHSTLGNGVLVAEMLFRDVSYGLCSNIRVGDQNGFGMALLGVSAISWWIGLTLSTLYVWLTNMTRLERTTELFVRRLYEAAFIDQSMLLNTRFHIWLSDIKTTEASLDHVTVYLCSTMWHETYDEMMTFISSLFR
;
A
#
# COMPACT_ATOMS: atom_id res chain seq x y z
N MET A 1 17.77 -1.66 54.25
CA MET A 1 16.46 -1.23 53.69
C MET A 1 15.58 -0.50 54.70
N LYS A 2 15.39 -1.00 55.94
CA LYS A 2 14.61 -0.28 56.98
C LYS A 2 15.25 1.04 57.43
N ASP A 3 16.56 1.08 57.63
CA ASP A 3 17.27 2.32 58.04
C ASP A 3 17.24 3.42 56.99
N THR A 4 17.34 3.06 55.71
CA THR A 4 17.30 4.03 54.60
C THR A 4 15.93 4.68 54.47
N ARG A 5 14.86 3.93 54.80
CA ARG A 5 13.49 4.43 54.81
C ARG A 5 13.23 5.36 55.99
N LYS A 6 13.74 4.99 57.17
CA LYS A 6 13.63 5.79 58.40
C LYS A 6 14.36 7.12 58.27
N LYS A 7 15.58 7.11 57.70
CA LYS A 7 16.37 8.31 57.42
C LYS A 7 15.68 9.24 56.39
N ARG A 8 15.02 8.66 55.37
CA ARG A 8 14.18 9.44 54.42
C ARG A 8 12.96 10.06 55.08
N GLU A 9 12.30 9.36 56.00
CA GLU A 9 11.14 9.89 56.72
C GLU A 9 11.52 10.99 57.72
N GLU A 10 12.68 10.88 58.39
CA GLU A 10 13.22 11.93 59.25
C GLU A 10 13.61 13.19 58.46
N LEU A 11 14.27 13.01 57.31
CA LEU A 11 14.57 14.11 56.36
C LEU A 11 13.27 14.75 55.83
N ARG A 12 12.25 13.95 55.53
CA ARG A 12 10.95 14.45 55.05
C ARG A 12 10.22 15.28 56.12
N LYS A 13 10.24 14.83 57.37
CA LYS A 13 9.62 15.56 58.50
C LYS A 13 10.36 16.84 58.89
N THR A 14 11.67 16.91 58.65
CA THR A 14 12.47 18.11 58.95
C THR A 14 12.31 19.19 57.87
N TRP A 15 12.11 18.80 56.62
CA TRP A 15 11.97 19.73 55.49
C TRP A 15 10.52 20.09 55.15
N ASP A 16 9.54 19.25 55.48
CA ASP A 16 8.11 19.52 55.26
C ASP A 16 7.32 19.18 56.55
N PRO A 17 7.23 20.13 57.50
CA PRO A 17 6.52 19.94 58.78
C PRO A 17 5.02 19.69 58.60
N PHE A 18 4.47 20.08 57.45
CA PHE A 18 3.04 20.05 57.17
C PHE A 18 2.63 18.81 56.38
N LEU A 19 3.57 17.94 56.01
CA LEU A 19 3.33 16.70 55.25
C LEU A 19 2.43 16.97 54.02
N ILE A 20 2.66 18.08 53.34
CA ILE A 20 1.85 18.48 52.19
C ILE A 20 2.27 17.53 51.07
N MET A 21 1.37 16.60 50.72
CA MET A 21 1.57 15.80 49.53
C MET A 21 1.65 16.77 48.36
N PRO A 22 2.76 16.80 47.62
CA PRO A 22 2.84 17.66 46.45
C PRO A 22 1.67 17.28 45.56
N PHE A 23 0.95 18.28 45.09
CA PHE A 23 0.04 18.13 43.98
C PHE A 23 0.92 17.86 42.75
N THR A 24 1.56 16.68 42.71
CA THR A 24 2.14 16.14 41.48
C THR A 24 1.03 16.24 40.46
N ASP A 25 1.33 17.00 39.42
CA ASP A 25 0.51 17.27 38.25
C ASP A 25 -0.60 16.23 38.14
N GLN A 26 -1.84 16.72 38.12
CA GLN A 26 -2.90 15.97 37.48
C GLN A 26 -2.32 15.54 36.11
N GLU A 27 -1.84 14.30 36.00
CA GLU A 27 -2.30 13.47 34.90
C GLU A 27 -3.78 13.80 34.85
N GLU A 28 -4.20 14.61 33.86
CA GLU A 28 -5.60 14.69 33.51
C GLU A 28 -5.99 13.23 33.43
N LYS A 29 -6.66 12.72 34.48
CA LYS A 29 -7.24 11.39 34.47
C LYS A 29 -8.33 11.56 33.43
N THR A 30 -7.94 11.42 32.16
CA THR A 30 -8.85 11.40 31.02
C THR A 30 -9.86 10.37 31.46
N GLY A 31 -11.07 10.82 31.78
CA GLY A 31 -12.06 9.95 32.39
C GLY A 31 -12.18 8.69 31.56
N LYS A 32 -12.61 7.56 32.17
CA LYS A 32 -12.78 6.30 31.42
C LYS A 32 -13.54 6.51 30.10
N LEU A 33 -14.44 7.50 30.06
CA LEU A 33 -15.14 7.99 28.86
C LEU A 33 -14.23 8.56 27.76
N PHE A 34 -13.24 9.40 28.08
CA PHE A 34 -12.30 9.95 27.11
C PHE A 34 -11.37 8.89 26.53
N VAL A 35 -10.91 7.95 27.35
CA VAL A 35 -10.14 6.79 26.90
C VAL A 35 -10.99 5.90 25.98
N PHE A 36 -12.25 5.66 26.34
CA PHE A 36 -13.20 4.94 25.50
C PHE A 36 -13.44 5.66 24.15
N LEU A 37 -13.72 6.96 24.19
CA LEU A 37 -13.93 7.79 22.99
C LEU A 37 -12.71 7.76 22.08
N TYR A 38 -11.50 7.83 22.64
CA TYR A 38 -10.25 7.70 21.90
C TYR A 38 -10.18 6.36 21.14
N TYR A 39 -10.46 5.23 21.80
CA TYR A 39 -10.49 3.93 21.13
C TYR A 39 -11.58 3.83 20.05
N VAL A 40 -12.76 4.42 20.29
CA VAL A 40 -13.84 4.49 19.30
C VAL A 40 -13.39 5.28 18.07
N ILE A 41 -12.76 6.43 18.25
CA ILE A 41 -12.27 7.25 17.12
C ILE A 41 -11.20 6.49 16.34
N ILE A 42 -10.25 5.82 17.01
CA ILE A 42 -9.25 4.97 16.35
C ILE A 42 -9.91 3.90 15.50
N PHE A 43 -10.92 3.22 16.05
CA PHE A 43 -11.64 2.18 15.35
C PHE A 43 -12.36 2.73 14.11
N ILE A 44 -13.08 3.86 14.25
CA ILE A 44 -13.76 4.52 13.13
C ILE A 44 -12.77 4.89 12.02
N ILE A 45 -11.64 5.50 12.38
CA ILE A 45 -10.61 5.87 11.40
C ILE A 45 -10.04 4.64 10.72
N GLY A 46 -9.71 3.58 11.47
CA GLY A 46 -9.23 2.32 10.90
C GLY A 46 -10.23 1.69 9.93
N MET A 47 -11.52 1.72 10.25
CA MET A 47 -12.59 1.26 9.37
C MET A 47 -12.73 2.12 8.10
N LEU A 48 -12.60 3.44 8.20
CA LEU A 48 -12.60 4.34 7.04
C LEU A 48 -11.40 4.07 6.12
N VAL A 49 -10.21 3.88 6.70
CA VAL A 49 -8.99 3.52 5.96
C VAL A 49 -9.18 2.20 5.21
N LEU A 50 -9.75 1.18 5.88
CA LEU A 50 -10.07 -0.10 5.24
C LEU A 50 -11.13 0.05 4.13
N ALA A 51 -12.21 0.80 4.38
CA ALA A 51 -13.30 1.00 3.44
C ALA A 51 -12.86 1.72 2.18
N PHE A 52 -12.13 2.83 2.30
CA PHE A 52 -11.61 3.55 1.13
C PHE A 52 -10.52 2.77 0.40
N GLY A 53 -9.67 2.03 1.12
CA GLY A 53 -8.73 1.09 0.50
C GLY A 53 -9.44 -0.01 -0.29
N PHE A 54 -10.52 -0.57 0.26
CA PHE A 54 -11.37 -1.55 -0.40
C PHE A 54 -12.03 -1.01 -1.67
N PHE A 55 -12.64 0.17 -1.61
CA PHE A 55 -13.29 0.78 -2.78
C PHE A 55 -12.30 1.14 -3.87
N SER A 56 -11.13 1.65 -3.51
CA SER A 56 -10.06 1.94 -4.46
C SER A 56 -9.61 0.67 -5.18
N LYS A 57 -9.19 -0.34 -4.41
CA LYS A 57 -8.67 -1.57 -5.01
C LYS A 57 -9.73 -2.33 -5.81
N SER A 58 -10.98 -2.37 -5.34
CA SER A 58 -12.09 -3.00 -6.07
C SER A 58 -12.42 -2.29 -7.38
N SER A 59 -12.48 -0.96 -7.37
CA SER A 59 -12.81 -0.17 -8.58
C SER A 59 -11.71 -0.26 -9.64
N LEU A 60 -10.44 -0.27 -9.23
CA LEU A 60 -9.30 -0.53 -10.14
C LEU A 60 -9.42 -1.92 -10.80
N MET A 61 -9.70 -2.96 -10.01
CA MET A 61 -9.80 -4.34 -10.52
C MET A 61 -10.98 -4.52 -11.48
N MET A 62 -12.11 -3.86 -11.19
CA MET A 62 -13.23 -3.79 -12.12
C MET A 62 -12.86 -3.09 -13.43
N LEU A 63 -12.12 -1.98 -13.36
CA LEU A 63 -11.69 -1.23 -14.54
C LEU A 63 -10.71 -2.02 -15.42
N ILE A 64 -9.83 -2.82 -14.79
CA ILE A 64 -8.94 -3.78 -15.47
C ILE A 64 -9.76 -4.89 -16.14
N SER A 65 -10.72 -5.49 -15.42
CA SER A 65 -11.58 -6.56 -15.94
C SER A 65 -12.37 -6.12 -17.17
N VAL A 66 -12.93 -4.90 -17.14
CA VAL A 66 -13.65 -4.30 -18.29
C VAL A 66 -12.73 -4.01 -19.48
N SER A 67 -11.42 -3.91 -19.26
CA SER A 67 -10.42 -3.70 -20.32
C SER A 67 -9.87 -5.00 -20.90
N SER A 68 -10.31 -6.16 -20.40
CA SER A 68 -9.90 -7.48 -20.87
C SER A 68 -10.32 -7.72 -22.33
N PRO A 69 -9.54 -8.47 -23.14
CA PRO A 69 -9.95 -8.83 -24.49
C PRO A 69 -11.27 -9.61 -24.52
N ASP A 70 -11.56 -10.40 -23.50
CA ASP A 70 -12.76 -11.26 -23.47
C ASP A 70 -13.98 -10.56 -22.86
N ALA A 71 -13.83 -9.29 -22.45
CA ALA A 71 -14.91 -8.51 -21.86
C ALA A 71 -16.04 -8.27 -22.87
N THR A 72 -17.26 -8.62 -22.46
CA THR A 72 -18.47 -8.49 -23.28
C THR A 72 -19.19 -7.17 -23.05
N THR A 73 -18.84 -6.43 -21.99
CA THR A 73 -19.51 -5.19 -21.61
C THR A 73 -19.19 -4.03 -22.53
N ILE A 74 -17.94 -3.89 -22.99
CA ILE A 74 -17.50 -2.75 -23.80
C ILE A 74 -16.83 -3.23 -25.08
N SER A 75 -17.48 -2.98 -26.22
CA SER A 75 -16.89 -3.24 -27.55
C SER A 75 -15.70 -2.32 -27.87
N ASN A 76 -15.60 -1.17 -27.18
CA ASN A 76 -14.58 -0.15 -27.39
C ASN A 76 -13.53 -0.16 -26.27
N ARG A 77 -12.59 -1.11 -26.33
CA ARG A 77 -11.49 -1.27 -25.38
C ARG A 77 -10.55 -0.04 -25.25
N PRO A 78 -10.29 0.78 -26.29
CA PRO A 78 -9.41 1.95 -26.14
C PRO A 78 -9.92 2.96 -25.11
N PHE A 79 -11.25 3.07 -24.95
CA PHE A 79 -11.87 3.97 -23.99
C PHE A 79 -11.56 3.55 -22.54
N SER A 80 -11.71 2.26 -22.21
CA SER A 80 -11.44 1.77 -20.86
C SER A 80 -9.94 1.80 -20.54
N LEU A 81 -9.08 1.45 -21.51
CA LEU A 81 -7.62 1.53 -21.36
C LEU A 81 -7.14 2.97 -21.13
N LEU A 82 -7.75 3.96 -21.79
CA LEU A 82 -7.46 5.37 -21.56
C LEU A 82 -7.78 5.77 -20.11
N PHE A 83 -8.99 5.46 -19.63
CA PHE A 83 -9.38 5.81 -18.25
C PHE A 83 -8.60 5.02 -17.19
N LEU A 84 -8.17 3.80 -17.50
CA LEU A 84 -7.24 3.05 -16.67
C LEU A 84 -5.88 3.74 -16.57
N GLY A 85 -5.33 4.22 -17.69
CA GLY A 85 -4.14 5.07 -17.71
C GLY A 85 -4.32 6.39 -16.94
N CYS A 86 -5.46 7.05 -17.11
CA CYS A 86 -5.81 8.25 -16.37
C CYS A 86 -5.82 8.00 -14.85
N SER A 87 -6.32 6.85 -14.38
CA SER A 87 -6.31 6.50 -12.95
C SER A 87 -4.90 6.47 -12.36
N LEU A 88 -3.89 6.04 -13.12
CA LEU A 88 -2.48 6.05 -12.68
C LEU A 88 -1.89 7.47 -12.65
N ILE A 89 -2.39 8.34 -13.51
CA ILE A 89 -1.91 9.72 -13.67
C ILE A 89 -2.44 10.64 -12.56
N VAL A 90 -3.64 10.38 -12.01
CA VAL A 90 -4.29 11.26 -11.00
C VAL A 90 -3.36 11.68 -9.85
N PRO A 91 -2.69 10.75 -9.12
CA PRO A 91 -1.82 11.15 -8.01
C PRO A 91 -0.64 12.02 -8.47
N ASN A 92 -0.10 11.74 -9.66
CA ASN A 92 1.03 12.49 -10.23
C ASN A 92 0.62 13.91 -10.63
N VAL A 93 -0.60 14.10 -11.13
CA VAL A 93 -1.17 15.44 -11.37
C VAL A 93 -1.33 16.19 -10.05
N LEU A 94 -1.84 15.53 -9.00
CA LEU A 94 -1.94 16.15 -7.68
C LEU A 94 -0.57 16.52 -7.09
N VAL A 95 0.46 15.67 -7.26
CA VAL A 95 1.85 15.99 -6.89
C VAL A 95 2.31 17.21 -7.66
N PHE A 96 2.14 17.21 -8.98
CA PHE A 96 2.56 18.28 -9.86
C PHE A 96 1.97 19.62 -9.43
N LEU A 97 0.65 19.70 -9.25
CA LEU A 97 -0.05 20.92 -8.83
C LEU A 97 0.45 21.40 -7.45
N LYS A 98 0.59 20.48 -6.49
CA LYS A 98 1.08 20.80 -5.14
C LYS A 98 2.52 21.30 -5.15
N MET A 99 3.40 20.70 -5.95
CA MET A 99 4.81 21.08 -6.02
C MET A 99 4.99 22.38 -6.80
N LEU A 100 4.22 22.57 -7.88
CA LEU A 100 4.20 23.80 -8.66
C LEU A 100 3.83 24.99 -7.76
N TRP A 101 2.72 24.86 -7.01
CA TRP A 101 2.31 25.85 -6.02
C TRP A 101 3.42 26.12 -4.99
N LYS A 102 4.08 25.08 -4.47
CA LYS A 102 5.13 25.27 -3.47
C LYS A 102 6.37 25.98 -4.03
N ILE A 103 6.76 25.69 -5.26
CA ILE A 103 7.94 26.30 -5.90
C ILE A 103 7.67 27.77 -6.26
N THR A 104 6.44 28.12 -6.65
CA THR A 104 6.08 29.52 -6.95
C THR A 104 6.12 30.43 -5.72
N PHE A 105 5.90 29.89 -4.52
CA PHE A 105 5.82 30.66 -3.27
C PHE A 105 6.96 30.38 -2.28
N THR A 106 7.89 29.50 -2.60
CA THR A 106 9.01 29.15 -1.72
C THR A 106 10.24 28.88 -2.53
N ASP A 107 11.35 29.52 -2.17
CA ASP A 107 12.66 29.25 -2.78
C ASP A 107 12.99 27.77 -2.66
N SER A 108 13.29 27.16 -3.81
CA SER A 108 13.70 25.76 -3.89
C SER A 108 15.06 25.69 -4.57
N SER A 109 15.99 24.93 -3.99
CA SER A 109 17.28 24.71 -4.61
C SER A 109 17.12 23.81 -5.85
N LEU A 110 17.89 24.14 -6.88
CA LEU A 110 17.97 23.32 -8.08
C LEU A 110 18.78 22.05 -7.77
N PRO A 111 18.30 20.86 -8.18
CA PRO A 111 19.04 19.61 -8.00
C PRO A 111 20.29 19.58 -8.89
N SER A 112 21.36 18.93 -8.42
CA SER A 112 22.49 18.62 -9.29
C SER A 112 22.09 17.71 -10.45
N LYS A 113 22.85 17.79 -11.55
CA LYS A 113 22.62 16.95 -12.75
C LYS A 113 22.68 15.45 -12.42
N GLU A 114 23.50 15.05 -11.44
CA GLU A 114 23.58 13.65 -11.00
C GLU A 114 22.30 13.18 -10.31
N VAL A 115 21.76 13.97 -9.37
CA VAL A 115 20.47 13.68 -8.71
C VAL A 115 19.36 13.60 -9.73
N LEU A 116 19.31 14.59 -10.64
CA LEU A 116 18.28 14.67 -11.67
C LEU A 116 18.28 13.43 -12.57
N PHE A 117 19.45 13.01 -13.06
CA PHE A 117 19.57 11.83 -13.91
C PHE A 117 19.17 10.55 -13.19
N LEU A 118 19.62 10.37 -11.94
CA LEU A 118 19.26 9.19 -11.13
C LEU A 118 17.76 9.11 -10.88
N VAL A 119 17.15 10.21 -10.43
CA VAL A 119 15.72 10.25 -10.13
C VAL A 119 14.91 10.04 -11.39
N CYS A 120 15.20 10.76 -12.48
CA CYS A 120 14.47 10.60 -13.74
C CYS A 120 14.58 9.17 -14.29
N GLY A 121 15.76 8.55 -14.20
CA GLY A 121 15.98 7.17 -14.63
C GLY A 121 15.16 6.16 -13.83
N ILE A 122 15.17 6.26 -12.50
CA ILE A 122 14.37 5.37 -11.65
C ILE A 122 12.87 5.60 -11.86
N GLU A 123 12.44 6.85 -11.94
CA GLU A 123 11.03 7.20 -12.12
C GLU A 123 10.50 6.79 -13.50
N LEU A 124 11.35 6.82 -14.54
CA LEU A 124 11.02 6.28 -15.85
C LEU A 124 10.80 4.76 -15.78
N LEU A 125 11.71 4.01 -15.14
CA LEU A 125 11.58 2.57 -14.98
C LEU A 125 10.33 2.19 -14.19
N VAL A 126 10.05 2.91 -13.10
CA VAL A 126 8.87 2.68 -12.27
C VAL A 126 7.60 3.01 -13.05
N ALA A 127 7.52 4.16 -13.71
CA ALA A 127 6.34 4.55 -14.50
C ALA A 127 6.06 3.58 -15.66
N PHE A 128 7.13 3.10 -16.31
CA PHE A 128 7.03 2.08 -17.34
C PHE A 128 6.50 0.77 -16.76
N GLY A 129 7.09 0.29 -15.66
CA GLY A 129 6.65 -0.91 -14.97
C GLY A 129 5.20 -0.83 -14.47
N THR A 130 4.78 0.28 -13.87
CA THR A 130 3.40 0.44 -13.38
C THR A 130 2.41 0.38 -14.53
N THR A 131 2.68 1.11 -15.62
CA THR A 131 1.78 1.19 -16.77
C THR A 131 1.72 -0.13 -17.53
N VAL A 132 2.86 -0.79 -17.76
CA VAL A 132 2.90 -2.11 -18.43
C VAL A 132 2.20 -3.16 -17.58
N LEU A 133 2.40 -3.17 -16.26
CA LEU A 133 1.70 -4.12 -15.40
C LEU A 133 0.18 -3.93 -15.49
N THR A 134 -0.32 -2.71 -15.24
CA THR A 134 -1.77 -2.50 -15.07
C THR A 134 -2.53 -2.40 -16.39
N VAL A 135 -1.95 -1.78 -17.43
CA VAL A 135 -2.64 -1.53 -18.71
C VAL A 135 -2.40 -2.65 -19.71
N VAL A 136 -1.21 -3.25 -19.72
CA VAL A 136 -0.84 -4.26 -20.72
C VAL A 136 -1.03 -5.67 -20.18
N ALA A 137 -0.45 -6.01 -19.03
CA ALA A 137 -0.42 -7.39 -18.55
C ALA A 137 -1.70 -7.81 -17.80
N MET A 138 -2.14 -7.00 -16.84
CA MET A 138 -3.28 -7.34 -15.96
C MET A 138 -4.61 -7.65 -16.69
N PRO A 139 -5.00 -6.97 -17.79
CA PRO A 139 -6.26 -7.29 -18.47
C PRO A 139 -6.34 -8.73 -19.03
N HIS A 140 -5.21 -9.43 -19.15
CA HIS A 140 -5.14 -10.82 -19.62
C HIS A 140 -5.19 -11.86 -18.49
N PHE A 141 -5.15 -11.44 -17.23
CA PHE A 141 -5.24 -12.33 -16.08
C PHE A 141 -6.58 -12.21 -15.37
N ASP A 142 -6.90 -13.21 -14.55
CA ASP A 142 -8.08 -13.19 -13.70
C ASP A 142 -7.97 -12.14 -12.58
N ILE A 143 -9.14 -11.75 -12.06
CA ILE A 143 -9.22 -10.72 -11.04
C ILE A 143 -8.47 -11.10 -9.76
N ILE A 144 -8.43 -12.40 -9.40
CA ILE A 144 -7.77 -12.88 -8.19
C ILE A 144 -6.25 -12.76 -8.33
N THR A 145 -5.68 -13.21 -9.45
CA THR A 145 -4.24 -13.06 -9.68
C THR A 145 -3.85 -11.59 -9.81
N ASN A 146 -4.67 -10.76 -10.46
CA ASN A 146 -4.45 -9.31 -10.54
C ASN A 146 -4.45 -8.61 -9.17
N ILE A 147 -5.35 -8.99 -8.25
CA ILE A 147 -5.38 -8.42 -6.89
C ILE A 147 -4.10 -8.79 -6.12
N THR A 148 -3.64 -10.04 -6.29
CA THR A 148 -2.63 -10.65 -5.43
C THR A 148 -1.21 -10.42 -5.92
N ILE A 149 -1.00 -10.30 -7.24
CA ILE A 149 0.32 -10.01 -7.84
C ILE A 149 0.86 -8.64 -7.41
N LEU A 150 -0.01 -7.68 -7.08
CA LEU A 150 0.36 -6.38 -6.52
C LEU A 150 1.15 -6.49 -5.22
N ASN A 151 0.94 -7.56 -4.43
CA ASN A 151 1.67 -7.78 -3.17
C ASN A 151 3.13 -8.20 -3.40
N SER A 152 3.48 -8.72 -4.59
CA SER A 152 4.84 -9.18 -4.92
C SER A 152 5.87 -8.06 -5.09
N VAL A 153 5.41 -6.81 -5.19
CA VAL A 153 6.25 -5.62 -5.45
C VAL A 153 7.18 -5.29 -4.26
N CYS A 154 7.02 -5.94 -3.10
CA CYS A 154 7.88 -5.75 -1.94
C CYS A 154 9.28 -6.38 -2.04
N ILE A 155 9.60 -7.10 -3.13
CA ILE A 155 10.86 -7.85 -3.27
C ILE A 155 12.12 -6.98 -3.10
N LEU A 156 12.23 -5.85 -3.79
CA LEU A 156 13.41 -4.99 -3.65
C LEU A 156 13.52 -4.34 -2.26
N PRO A 157 12.44 -3.75 -1.68
CA PRO A 157 12.46 -3.35 -0.29
C PRO A 157 12.96 -4.44 0.67
N ALA A 158 12.50 -5.68 0.50
CA ALA A 158 12.94 -6.80 1.34
C ALA A 158 14.43 -7.13 1.13
N VAL A 159 14.91 -7.16 -0.12
CA VAL A 159 16.33 -7.37 -0.46
C VAL A 159 17.22 -6.30 0.17
N ILE A 160 16.84 -5.02 0.09
CA ILE A 160 17.65 -3.94 0.67
C ILE A 160 17.65 -4.00 2.21
N GLN A 161 16.53 -4.40 2.83
CA GLN A 161 16.48 -4.64 4.27
C GLN A 161 17.48 -5.71 4.71
N VAL A 162 17.63 -6.80 3.95
CA VAL A 162 18.58 -7.89 4.24
C VAL A 162 20.03 -7.45 4.04
N ILE A 163 20.32 -6.71 2.96
CA ILE A 163 21.68 -6.24 2.64
C ILE A 163 22.16 -5.17 3.64
N ASN A 164 21.25 -4.55 4.40
CA ASN A 164 21.58 -3.48 5.30
C ASN A 164 22.54 -3.95 6.43
N PRO A 165 23.79 -3.45 6.48
CA PRO A 165 24.76 -3.85 7.49
C PRO A 165 24.40 -3.38 8.91
N THR A 166 23.43 -2.47 9.04
CA THR A 166 22.89 -2.13 10.36
C THR A 166 21.99 -3.24 10.90
N MET A 167 21.28 -3.95 10.01
CA MET A 167 20.50 -5.13 10.38
C MET A 167 21.40 -6.31 10.75
N GLU A 168 22.56 -6.44 10.09
CA GLU A 168 23.57 -7.46 10.40
C GLU A 168 24.11 -7.36 11.83
N LYS A 169 24.23 -6.13 12.36
CA LYS A 169 24.64 -5.90 13.76
C LYS A 169 23.52 -6.18 14.77
N MET A 170 22.28 -6.28 14.31
CA MET A 170 21.11 -6.47 15.16
C MET A 170 20.81 -7.97 15.31
N THR A 171 19.94 -8.32 16.27
CA THR A 171 19.58 -9.71 16.57
C THR A 171 19.09 -10.47 15.33
N LYS A 172 19.60 -11.70 15.12
CA LYS A 172 19.26 -12.59 13.97
C LYS A 172 17.76 -12.75 13.70
N TRP A 173 16.93 -12.70 14.75
CA TRP A 173 15.46 -12.78 14.65
C TRP A 173 14.84 -11.66 13.82
N LEU A 174 15.52 -10.52 13.69
CA LEU A 174 15.01 -9.35 12.99
C LEU A 174 15.33 -9.36 11.49
N MET A 175 16.32 -10.14 11.08
CA MET A 175 16.64 -10.40 9.67
C MET A 175 15.77 -11.51 9.07
N LEU A 176 15.17 -12.37 9.90
CA LEU A 176 14.37 -13.52 9.44
C LEU A 176 13.10 -13.12 8.65
N PRO A 177 12.29 -12.12 9.06
CA PRO A 177 11.10 -11.72 8.32
C PRO A 177 11.36 -11.26 6.87
N PRO A 178 12.30 -10.33 6.59
CA PRO A 178 12.56 -9.92 5.20
C PRO A 178 13.21 -11.04 4.37
N LEU A 179 14.01 -11.93 4.96
CA LEU A 179 14.53 -13.14 4.28
C LEU A 179 13.39 -14.08 3.86
N LEU A 180 12.48 -14.38 4.78
CA LEU A 180 11.32 -15.23 4.51
C LEU A 180 10.38 -14.57 3.50
N SER A 181 10.25 -13.25 3.53
CA SER A 181 9.51 -12.48 2.53
C SER A 181 10.07 -12.69 1.12
N ILE A 182 11.38 -12.55 0.91
CA ILE A 182 12.03 -12.80 -0.39
C ILE A 182 11.74 -14.22 -0.87
N PHE A 183 11.92 -15.21 0.01
CA PHE A 183 11.64 -16.61 -0.31
C PHE A 183 10.19 -16.81 -0.76
N LEU A 184 9.22 -16.31 0.00
CA LEU A 184 7.79 -16.46 -0.31
C LEU A 184 7.40 -15.75 -1.60
N VAL A 185 7.97 -14.57 -1.89
CA VAL A 185 7.69 -13.86 -3.14
C VAL A 185 8.23 -14.61 -4.36
N LEU A 186 9.45 -15.15 -4.26
CA LEU A 186 10.05 -15.98 -5.32
C LEU A 186 9.26 -17.27 -5.54
N VAL A 187 8.88 -17.96 -4.47
CA VAL A 187 8.01 -19.14 -4.54
C VAL A 187 6.67 -18.78 -5.19
N GLY A 188 6.07 -17.65 -4.83
CA GLY A 188 4.84 -17.16 -5.44
C GLY A 188 4.96 -16.94 -6.95
N PHE A 189 6.08 -16.39 -7.45
CA PHE A 189 6.31 -16.25 -8.90
C PHE A 189 6.45 -17.60 -9.61
N VAL A 190 7.15 -18.57 -9.00
CA VAL A 190 7.27 -19.92 -9.54
C VAL A 190 5.91 -20.61 -9.60
N LEU A 191 5.13 -20.54 -8.51
CA LEU A 191 3.79 -21.12 -8.44
C LEU A 191 2.82 -20.46 -9.44
N PHE A 192 2.91 -19.14 -9.62
CA PHE A 192 2.14 -18.42 -10.63
C PHE A 192 2.45 -18.91 -12.04
N PHE A 193 3.74 -19.04 -12.40
CA PHE A 193 4.15 -19.55 -13.70
C PHE A 193 3.68 -20.99 -13.94
N VAL A 194 3.92 -21.88 -12.97
CA VAL A 194 3.53 -23.30 -13.06
C VAL A 194 2.00 -23.44 -13.10
N GLY A 195 1.27 -22.66 -12.30
CA GLY A 195 -0.20 -22.68 -12.26
C GLY A 195 -0.81 -22.38 -13.62
N TYR A 196 -0.35 -21.31 -14.28
CA TYR A 196 -0.79 -20.96 -15.64
C TYR A 196 -0.32 -21.97 -16.71
N GLN A 197 0.86 -22.56 -16.55
CA GLN A 197 1.34 -23.60 -17.47
C GLN A 197 0.47 -24.88 -17.39
N MET A 198 0.16 -25.35 -16.18
CA MET A 198 -0.63 -26.56 -15.95
C MET A 198 -2.07 -26.42 -16.45
N GLN A 199 -2.62 -25.20 -16.34
CA GLN A 199 -3.94 -24.89 -16.87
C GLN A 199 -3.99 -25.02 -18.40
N ARG A 200 -2.88 -24.72 -19.09
CA ARG A 200 -2.79 -24.80 -20.56
C ARG A 200 -2.59 -26.23 -21.07
N THR A 201 -1.72 -27.02 -20.44
CA THR A 201 -1.35 -28.38 -20.92
C THR A 201 -2.51 -29.36 -20.87
N THR A 202 -3.43 -29.17 -19.92
CA THR A 202 -4.48 -30.17 -19.63
C THR A 202 -5.69 -30.08 -20.57
N TYR A 203 -5.90 -28.95 -21.27
CA TYR A 203 -7.17 -28.69 -21.96
C TYR A 203 -7.07 -28.29 -23.43
N GLY A 204 -5.89 -28.41 -24.05
CA GLY A 204 -5.74 -28.31 -25.51
C GLY A 204 -6.29 -27.02 -26.13
N VAL A 205 -6.38 -25.92 -25.35
CA VAL A 205 -6.84 -24.63 -25.88
C VAL A 205 -5.77 -24.12 -26.83
N VAL A 206 -6.05 -24.24 -28.12
CA VAL A 206 -5.34 -23.56 -29.21
C VAL A 206 -5.60 -22.05 -29.05
N GLY A 207 -4.84 -21.41 -28.17
CA GLY A 207 -5.00 -19.99 -27.86
C GLY A 207 -3.68 -19.38 -27.37
N ASN A 208 -3.16 -18.44 -28.17
CA ASN A 208 -2.03 -17.52 -27.99
C ASN A 208 -0.71 -18.03 -27.40
N LYS A 209 0.34 -17.97 -28.23
CA LYS A 209 1.75 -17.99 -27.77
C LYS A 209 2.06 -16.82 -26.82
N ASP A 210 1.17 -15.82 -26.77
CA ASP A 210 1.36 -14.55 -26.09
C ASP A 210 1.11 -14.58 -24.57
N ILE A 211 0.46 -15.61 -24.00
CA ILE A 211 0.23 -15.65 -22.54
C ILE A 211 1.54 -15.71 -21.73
N TYR A 212 2.56 -16.40 -22.24
CA TYR A 212 3.89 -16.42 -21.62
C TYR A 212 4.58 -15.05 -21.70
N LEU A 213 4.33 -14.30 -22.77
CA LEU A 213 4.79 -12.91 -22.89
C LEU A 213 4.15 -12.05 -21.80
N TYR A 214 2.83 -12.14 -21.60
CA TYR A 214 2.14 -11.39 -20.54
C TYR A 214 2.60 -11.79 -19.13
N ILE A 215 2.85 -13.08 -18.88
CA ILE A 215 3.43 -13.56 -17.60
C ILE A 215 4.82 -12.95 -17.37
N GLY A 216 5.69 -12.98 -18.40
CA GLY A 216 7.00 -12.36 -18.33
C GLY A 216 6.94 -10.85 -18.12
N LEU A 217 6.03 -10.16 -18.83
CA LEU A 217 5.78 -8.73 -18.66
C LEU A 217 5.27 -8.42 -17.25
N ALA A 218 4.40 -9.23 -16.66
CA ALA A 218 3.91 -9.04 -15.31
C ALA A 218 5.02 -9.18 -14.26
N ILE A 219 5.81 -10.26 -14.32
CA ILE A 219 6.93 -10.49 -13.38
C ILE A 219 8.00 -9.39 -13.56
N GLY A 220 8.37 -9.07 -14.80
CA GLY A 220 9.34 -8.00 -15.07
C GLY A 220 8.84 -6.65 -14.57
N SER A 221 7.55 -6.36 -14.76
CA SER A 221 6.97 -5.10 -14.33
C SER A 221 6.87 -4.99 -12.81
N THR A 222 6.52 -6.05 -12.08
CA THR A 222 6.52 -6.00 -10.60
C THR A 222 7.92 -5.75 -10.03
N LEU A 223 8.97 -6.31 -10.65
CA LEU A 223 10.36 -6.00 -10.32
C LEU A 223 10.69 -4.53 -10.57
N LEU A 224 10.28 -3.95 -11.70
CA LEU A 224 10.49 -2.52 -11.99
C LEU A 224 9.74 -1.62 -11.00
N VAL A 225 8.48 -1.94 -10.67
CA VAL A 225 7.69 -1.16 -9.70
C VAL A 225 8.29 -1.24 -8.29
N SER A 226 8.98 -2.33 -7.93
CA SER A 226 9.64 -2.44 -6.62
C SER A 226 10.70 -1.35 -6.37
N LEU A 227 11.25 -0.74 -7.43
CA LEU A 227 12.14 0.42 -7.35
C LEU A 227 11.46 1.67 -6.78
N ASN A 228 10.12 1.74 -6.72
CA ASN A 228 9.37 2.94 -6.33
C ASN A 228 9.77 3.51 -4.95
N TRP A 229 10.13 2.62 -4.00
CA TRP A 229 10.47 3.00 -2.63
C TRP A 229 11.99 3.04 -2.37
N TRP A 230 12.81 3.10 -3.41
CA TRP A 230 14.26 3.15 -3.28
C TRP A 230 14.76 4.26 -2.32
N GLU A 231 14.14 5.46 -2.37
CA GLU A 231 14.45 6.61 -1.50
C GLU A 231 14.38 6.27 0.00
N ASN A 232 13.51 5.33 0.39
CA ASN A 232 13.37 4.93 1.79
C ASN A 232 14.62 4.23 2.32
N PHE A 233 15.31 3.52 1.43
CA PHE A 233 16.43 2.67 1.78
C PHE A 233 17.79 3.26 1.39
N THR A 234 17.83 4.45 0.78
CA THR A 234 19.09 5.09 0.36
C THR A 234 20.04 5.36 1.52
N SER A 235 19.52 5.64 2.70
CA SER A 235 20.34 5.87 3.91
C SER A 235 21.10 4.61 4.37
N MET A 236 20.70 3.43 3.89
CA MET A 236 21.23 2.14 4.34
C MET A 236 22.26 1.55 3.40
N ILE A 237 22.30 2.01 2.15
CA ILE A 237 23.25 1.53 1.16
C ILE A 237 24.58 2.27 1.38
N LYS A 238 25.63 1.53 1.79
CA LYS A 238 27.01 2.04 1.97
C LYS A 238 27.68 2.34 0.63
N SER A 239 27.17 3.31 -0.12
CA SER A 239 27.75 3.78 -1.38
C SER A 239 28.23 5.22 -1.24
N LYS A 240 29.50 5.47 -1.59
CA LYS A 240 30.09 6.82 -1.61
C LYS A 240 29.33 7.77 -2.53
N ARG A 241 28.81 7.25 -3.65
CA ARG A 241 28.03 8.03 -4.62
C ARG A 241 26.68 8.45 -4.03
N LEU A 242 25.98 7.50 -3.38
CA LEU A 242 24.66 7.77 -2.79
C LEU A 242 24.76 8.69 -1.57
N ALA A 243 25.82 8.56 -0.78
CA ALA A 243 26.12 9.46 0.33
C ALA A 243 26.34 10.91 -0.12
N ARG A 244 26.93 11.13 -1.30
CA ARG A 244 27.10 12.46 -1.91
C ARG A 244 25.77 13.05 -2.40
N ILE A 245 24.93 12.23 -3.03
CA ILE A 245 23.66 12.62 -3.67
C ILE A 245 22.58 12.96 -2.63
N ARG A 246 22.58 12.28 -1.47
CA ARG A 246 21.54 12.37 -0.44
C ARG A 246 21.25 13.79 0.08
N PRO A 247 22.24 14.59 0.56
CA PRO A 247 21.95 15.92 1.09
C PRO A 247 21.34 16.85 0.03
N ASP A 248 21.79 16.71 -1.22
CA ASP A 248 21.26 17.47 -2.35
C ASP A 248 19.81 17.05 -2.69
N LEU A 249 19.51 15.74 -2.63
CA LEU A 249 18.14 15.22 -2.78
C LEU A 249 17.19 15.73 -1.69
N GLU A 250 17.64 15.81 -0.44
CA GLU A 250 16.84 16.32 0.69
C GLU A 250 16.58 17.84 0.54
N GLY A 251 17.57 18.62 0.09
CA GLY A 251 17.45 20.06 -0.16
C GLY A 251 16.56 20.42 -1.36
N SER A 252 16.70 19.71 -2.47
CA SER A 252 16.01 19.99 -3.74
C SER A 252 14.67 19.23 -3.93
N ARG A 253 14.13 18.64 -2.85
CA ARG A 253 13.01 17.67 -2.90
C ARG A 253 11.75 18.18 -3.60
N ASN A 254 11.42 19.47 -3.50
CA ASN A 254 10.25 20.03 -4.18
C ASN A 254 10.42 19.98 -5.71
N MET A 255 11.58 20.40 -6.21
CA MET A 255 11.90 20.41 -7.64
C MET A 255 12.00 18.98 -8.18
N THR A 256 12.65 18.10 -7.44
CA THR A 256 12.78 16.68 -7.79
C THR A 256 11.42 15.99 -7.94
N TYR A 257 10.46 16.25 -7.05
CA TYR A 257 9.10 15.69 -7.21
C TYR A 257 8.30 16.33 -8.33
N LEU A 258 8.51 17.61 -8.65
CA LEU A 258 7.89 18.25 -9.81
C LEU A 258 8.33 17.56 -11.11
N ILE A 259 9.63 17.29 -11.25
CA ILE A 259 10.17 16.63 -12.44
C ILE A 259 9.75 15.16 -12.49
N SER A 260 9.84 14.45 -11.35
CA SER A 260 9.39 13.06 -11.22
C SER A 260 7.92 12.87 -11.63
N SER A 261 7.02 13.77 -11.21
CA SER A 261 5.61 13.68 -11.60
C SER A 261 5.40 13.90 -13.10
N VAL A 262 6.13 14.83 -13.73
CA VAL A 262 6.08 15.04 -15.19
C VAL A 262 6.57 13.79 -15.94
N VAL A 263 7.69 13.19 -15.51
CA VAL A 263 8.22 11.95 -16.10
C VAL A 263 7.17 10.84 -16.07
N ARG A 264 6.52 10.64 -14.92
CA ARG A 264 5.45 9.63 -14.78
C ARG A 264 4.27 9.89 -15.71
N ILE A 265 3.78 11.13 -15.78
CA ILE A 265 2.65 11.51 -16.65
C ILE A 265 2.99 11.22 -18.12
N VAL A 266 4.18 11.64 -18.56
CA VAL A 266 4.64 11.47 -19.95
C VAL A 266 4.82 9.99 -20.29
N VAL A 267 5.52 9.22 -19.44
CA VAL A 267 5.77 7.79 -19.69
C VAL A 267 4.46 7.00 -19.72
N THR A 268 3.56 7.22 -18.76
CA THR A 268 2.24 6.56 -18.77
C THR A 268 1.44 6.93 -20.01
N GLY A 269 1.45 8.20 -20.41
CA GLY A 269 0.79 8.67 -21.64
C GLY A 269 1.35 8.02 -22.91
N ILE A 270 2.67 7.90 -23.02
CA ILE A 270 3.33 7.24 -24.17
C ILE A 270 2.99 5.76 -24.24
N VAL A 271 3.05 5.03 -23.12
CA VAL A 271 2.77 3.59 -23.09
C VAL A 271 1.29 3.32 -23.43
N VAL A 272 0.35 4.05 -22.83
CA VAL A 272 -1.07 3.94 -23.15
C VAL A 272 -1.33 4.32 -24.61
N GLY A 273 -0.74 5.44 -25.05
CA GLY A 273 -0.77 5.97 -26.42
C GLY A 273 -0.33 4.96 -27.49
N GLY A 274 0.79 4.27 -27.21
CA GLY A 274 1.41 3.28 -28.10
C GLY A 274 0.78 1.90 -28.01
N TYR A 275 0.25 1.48 -26.86
CA TYR A 275 -0.33 0.15 -26.70
C TYR A 275 -1.61 -0.06 -27.51
N VAL A 276 -2.48 0.96 -27.57
CA VAL A 276 -3.73 0.88 -28.35
C VAL A 276 -3.48 0.50 -29.82
N PRO A 277 -2.64 1.21 -30.60
CA PRO A 277 -2.34 0.82 -31.98
C PRO A 277 -1.57 -0.50 -32.08
N LEU A 278 -0.67 -0.79 -31.13
CA LEU A 278 0.05 -2.09 -31.10
C LEU A 278 -0.89 -3.27 -30.88
N SER A 279 -2.00 -3.07 -30.15
CA SER A 279 -3.05 -4.08 -29.95
C SER A 279 -3.98 -4.25 -31.15
N GLY A 280 -3.71 -3.58 -32.28
CA GLY A 280 -4.51 -3.63 -33.50
C GLY A 280 -5.77 -2.75 -33.45
N GLN A 281 -5.86 -1.82 -32.50
CA GLN A 281 -7.04 -0.97 -32.29
C GLN A 281 -6.76 0.48 -32.69
N SER A 282 -7.78 1.18 -33.18
CA SER A 282 -7.68 2.58 -33.57
C SER A 282 -8.25 3.52 -32.51
N TRP A 283 -7.54 4.63 -32.25
CA TRP A 283 -8.00 5.71 -31.35
C TRP A 283 -9.33 6.34 -31.78
N SER A 284 -9.69 6.26 -33.07
CA SER A 284 -10.99 6.73 -33.60
C SER A 284 -12.20 6.05 -32.95
N SER A 285 -12.04 4.84 -32.43
CA SER A 285 -13.12 4.06 -31.81
C SER A 285 -13.61 4.65 -30.48
N ILE A 286 -12.86 5.58 -29.88
CA ILE A 286 -13.24 6.29 -28.65
C ILE A 286 -14.54 7.09 -28.83
N ARG A 287 -14.81 7.61 -30.03
CA ARG A 287 -15.98 8.47 -30.27
C ARG A 287 -17.28 7.67 -30.37
N ASN A 288 -17.21 6.37 -30.65
CA ASN A 288 -18.37 5.53 -30.97
C ASN A 288 -18.85 4.69 -29.78
N VAL A 289 -18.78 5.22 -28.57
CA VAL A 289 -19.18 4.49 -27.33
C VAL A 289 -20.60 4.88 -26.94
N SER A 290 -21.43 3.90 -26.56
CA SER A 290 -22.78 4.18 -26.05
C SER A 290 -22.74 4.92 -24.71
N SER A 291 -23.69 5.84 -24.51
CA SER A 291 -23.75 6.71 -23.32
C SER A 291 -23.76 5.95 -21.99
N ASP A 292 -24.42 4.78 -21.94
CA ASP A 292 -24.49 3.97 -20.72
C ASP A 292 -23.14 3.36 -20.35
N LYS A 293 -22.35 2.91 -21.35
CA LYS A 293 -21.02 2.34 -21.12
C LYS A 293 -20.02 3.41 -20.69
N ILE A 294 -20.14 4.64 -21.22
CA ILE A 294 -19.35 5.80 -20.78
C ILE A 294 -19.57 6.07 -19.30
N LYS A 295 -20.84 6.09 -18.84
CA LYS A 295 -21.20 6.33 -17.43
C LYS A 295 -20.58 5.28 -16.50
N ILE A 296 -20.50 4.02 -16.92
CA ILE A 296 -19.91 2.94 -16.11
C ILE A 296 -18.42 3.17 -15.91
N VAL A 297 -17.66 3.36 -16.99
CA VAL A 297 -16.20 3.56 -16.92
C VAL A 297 -15.87 4.84 -16.16
N LEU A 298 -16.60 5.93 -16.41
CA LEU A 298 -16.36 7.20 -15.73
C LEU A 298 -16.69 7.13 -14.23
N SER A 299 -17.75 6.39 -13.84
CA SER A 299 -18.07 6.20 -12.43
C SER A 299 -17.03 5.33 -11.71
N LEU A 300 -16.52 4.26 -12.35
CA LEU A 300 -15.41 3.48 -11.81
C LEU A 300 -14.14 4.32 -11.66
N PHE A 301 -13.80 5.13 -12.66
CA PHE A 301 -12.68 6.06 -12.60
C PHE A 301 -12.83 7.07 -11.44
N ALA A 302 -14.01 7.67 -11.30
CA ALA A 302 -14.29 8.63 -10.23
C ALA A 302 -14.20 7.99 -8.84
N ILE A 303 -14.79 6.80 -8.66
CA ILE A 303 -14.68 6.02 -7.42
C ILE A 303 -13.21 5.74 -7.12
N GLN A 304 -12.43 5.28 -8.09
CA GLN A 304 -11.01 4.97 -7.92
C GLN A 304 -10.19 6.22 -7.52
N ALA A 305 -10.38 7.33 -8.21
CA ALA A 305 -9.66 8.58 -7.93
C ALA A 305 -9.98 9.14 -6.54
N ILE A 306 -11.27 9.20 -6.17
CA ILE A 306 -11.72 9.77 -4.89
C ILE A 306 -11.36 8.86 -3.73
N SER A 307 -11.64 7.56 -3.83
CA SER A 307 -11.37 6.60 -2.75
C SER A 307 -9.88 6.44 -2.47
N SER A 308 -9.03 6.42 -3.49
CA SER A 308 -7.58 6.36 -3.29
C SER A 308 -7.03 7.61 -2.58
N ALA A 309 -7.54 8.81 -2.93
CA ALA A 309 -7.16 10.06 -2.28
C ALA A 309 -7.63 10.12 -0.81
N LEU A 310 -8.87 9.72 -0.54
CA LEU A 310 -9.41 9.65 0.81
C LEU A 310 -8.70 8.59 1.66
N CYS A 311 -8.37 7.44 1.09
CA CYS A 311 -7.59 6.38 1.77
C CYS A 311 -6.24 6.92 2.26
N HIS A 312 -5.49 7.63 1.40
CA HIS A 312 -4.24 8.27 1.78
C HIS A 312 -4.46 9.33 2.87
N TRP A 313 -5.49 10.18 2.74
CA TRP A 313 -5.77 11.24 3.71
C TRP A 313 -6.12 10.70 5.10
N PHE A 314 -7.02 9.72 5.18
CA PHE A 314 -7.37 9.06 6.45
C PHE A 314 -6.21 8.24 7.01
N GLY A 315 -5.38 7.61 6.15
CA GLY A 315 -4.16 6.95 6.58
C GLY A 315 -3.19 7.92 7.27
N VAL A 316 -3.02 9.11 6.69
CA VAL A 316 -2.22 10.19 7.29
C VAL A 316 -2.81 10.68 8.63
N ILE A 317 -4.14 10.81 8.72
CA ILE A 317 -4.81 11.18 9.99
C ILE A 317 -4.58 10.12 11.06
N ALA A 318 -4.74 8.84 10.73
CA ALA A 318 -4.49 7.73 11.65
C ALA A 318 -3.07 7.77 12.23
N CYS A 319 -2.09 8.12 11.37
CA CYS A 319 -0.71 8.27 11.79
C CYS A 319 -0.50 9.44 12.77
N LYS A 320 -1.13 10.60 12.51
CA LYS A 320 -1.06 11.78 13.40
C LYS A 320 -1.71 11.55 14.77
N MET A 321 -2.65 10.61 14.86
CA MET A 321 -3.43 10.34 16.07
C MET A 321 -2.82 9.27 16.98
N HIS A 322 -1.56 8.86 16.77
CA HIS A 322 -0.94 7.73 17.50
C HIS A 322 -1.67 6.40 17.30
N ALA A 323 -2.55 6.34 16.31
CA ALA A 323 -3.31 5.16 15.93
C ALA A 323 -2.57 4.34 14.87
N PHE A 324 -1.24 4.42 14.81
CA PHE A 324 -0.45 3.93 13.68
C PHE A 324 -0.65 2.43 13.41
N ARG A 325 -0.61 1.60 14.45
CA ARG A 325 -0.76 0.14 14.30
C ARG A 325 -2.19 -0.26 13.95
N ARG A 326 -3.16 0.17 14.77
CA ARG A 326 -4.56 -0.28 14.68
C ARG A 326 -5.39 0.50 13.65
N GLY A 327 -5.07 1.78 13.44
CA GLY A 327 -5.79 2.67 12.55
C GLY A 327 -5.17 2.79 11.15
N PHE A 328 -3.91 2.38 10.95
CA PHE A 328 -3.23 2.46 9.66
C PHE A 328 -2.67 1.12 9.17
N ALA A 329 -1.68 0.55 9.87
CA ALA A 329 -0.97 -0.65 9.38
C ALA A 329 -1.90 -1.87 9.23
N LEU A 330 -2.76 -2.11 10.22
CA LEU A 330 -3.71 -3.22 10.21
C LEU A 330 -4.75 -3.11 9.08
N PRO A 331 -5.52 -2.00 8.98
CA PRO A 331 -6.42 -1.79 7.85
C PRO A 331 -5.76 -2.00 6.48
N MET A 332 -4.56 -1.47 6.28
CA MET A 332 -3.86 -1.55 4.99
C MET A 332 -3.52 -2.98 4.58
N ILE A 333 -3.03 -3.83 5.48
CA ILE A 333 -2.71 -5.24 5.16
C ILE A 333 -3.97 -6.08 4.89
N PHE A 334 -5.09 -5.74 5.52
CA PHE A 334 -6.36 -6.44 5.32
C PHE A 334 -7.15 -5.98 4.09
N THR A 335 -6.76 -4.90 3.41
CA THR A 335 -7.43 -4.45 2.18
C THR A 335 -7.47 -5.54 1.10
N THR A 336 -6.33 -6.18 0.81
CA THR A 336 -6.24 -7.23 -0.22
C THR A 336 -7.10 -8.45 0.11
N PRO A 337 -7.01 -9.07 1.31
CA PRO A 337 -7.93 -10.13 1.72
C PRO A 337 -9.40 -9.72 1.68
N ALA A 338 -9.74 -8.50 2.13
CA ALA A 338 -11.13 -8.03 2.13
C ALA A 338 -11.71 -7.96 0.70
N VAL A 339 -10.94 -7.44 -0.25
CA VAL A 339 -11.34 -7.39 -1.67
C VAL A 339 -11.45 -8.80 -2.25
N PHE A 340 -10.49 -9.67 -1.97
CA PHE A 340 -10.53 -11.07 -2.39
C PHE A 340 -11.78 -11.81 -1.88
N VAL A 341 -12.08 -11.71 -0.58
CA VAL A 341 -13.27 -12.32 0.03
C VAL A 341 -14.55 -11.73 -0.54
N ALA A 342 -14.61 -10.43 -0.79
CA ALA A 342 -15.79 -9.80 -1.38
C ALA A 342 -16.09 -10.31 -2.79
N PHE A 343 -15.07 -10.47 -3.65
CA PHE A 343 -15.26 -11.04 -4.98
C PHE A 343 -15.71 -12.50 -4.95
N LEU A 344 -15.13 -13.32 -4.05
CA LEU A 344 -15.57 -14.71 -3.87
C LEU A 344 -17.01 -14.80 -3.32
N PHE A 345 -17.35 -13.94 -2.36
CA PHE A 345 -18.70 -13.87 -1.80
C PHE A 345 -19.73 -13.49 -2.88
N MET A 346 -19.41 -12.49 -3.70
CA MET A 346 -20.27 -12.09 -4.82
C MET A 346 -20.45 -13.21 -5.85
N LEU A 347 -19.39 -13.96 -6.16
CA LEU A 347 -19.47 -15.14 -7.03
C LEU A 347 -20.38 -16.22 -6.42
N GLY A 348 -20.19 -16.53 -5.13
CA GLY A 348 -20.99 -17.53 -4.41
C GLY A 348 -22.47 -17.18 -4.32
N MET A 349 -22.81 -15.91 -4.09
CA MET A 349 -24.18 -15.41 -4.10
C MET A 349 -24.86 -15.67 -5.46
N ARG A 350 -24.20 -15.29 -6.57
CA ARG A 350 -24.74 -15.49 -7.93
C ARG A 350 -24.84 -16.97 -8.31
N TYR A 351 -23.86 -17.77 -7.93
CA TYR A 351 -23.89 -19.22 -8.10
C TYR A 351 -25.15 -19.82 -7.43
N ASN A 352 -25.43 -19.43 -6.19
CA ASN A 352 -26.62 -19.91 -5.47
C ASN A 352 -27.92 -19.45 -6.10
N THR A 353 -27.99 -18.20 -6.61
CA THR A 353 -29.18 -17.71 -7.33
C THR A 353 -29.46 -18.53 -8.59
N VAL A 354 -28.42 -18.79 -9.41
CA VAL A 354 -28.57 -19.57 -10.64
C VAL A 354 -28.88 -21.04 -10.33
N LYS A 355 -28.24 -21.63 -9.30
CA LYS A 355 -28.56 -22.97 -8.83
C LYS A 355 -30.04 -23.10 -8.45
N GLY A 356 -30.56 -22.14 -7.68
CA GLY A 356 -31.97 -22.10 -7.28
C GLY A 356 -32.92 -21.98 -8.47
N ALA A 357 -32.56 -21.21 -9.50
CA ALA A 357 -33.36 -21.05 -10.72
C ALA A 357 -33.30 -22.28 -11.65
N SER A 358 -32.19 -23.03 -11.65
CA SER A 358 -31.98 -24.16 -12.54
C SER A 358 -32.78 -25.42 -12.17
N GLY A 359 -33.18 -25.57 -10.90
CA GLY A 359 -33.88 -26.77 -10.42
C GLY A 359 -33.06 -28.07 -10.43
N VAL A 360 -31.75 -28.02 -10.73
CA VAL A 360 -30.88 -29.20 -10.83
C VAL A 360 -30.23 -29.51 -9.47
N GLY A 361 -30.43 -30.74 -8.96
CA GLY A 361 -29.89 -31.17 -7.66
C GLY A 361 -28.35 -31.15 -7.58
N ASN A 362 -27.67 -31.63 -8.64
CA ASN A 362 -26.21 -31.63 -8.76
C ASN A 362 -25.69 -30.51 -9.66
N PHE A 363 -26.10 -29.26 -9.42
CA PHE A 363 -25.51 -28.11 -10.11
C PHE A 363 -24.05 -27.95 -9.69
N SER A 364 -23.12 -27.99 -10.65
CA SER A 364 -21.68 -27.84 -10.44
C SER A 364 -21.22 -26.43 -10.82
N LEU A 365 -20.06 -26.01 -10.30
CA LEU A 365 -19.44 -24.74 -10.69
C LEU A 365 -19.06 -24.74 -12.19
N SER A 366 -18.72 -25.90 -12.76
CA SER A 366 -18.49 -26.07 -14.20
C SER A 366 -19.75 -25.82 -15.03
N MET A 367 -20.94 -26.24 -14.55
CA MET A 367 -22.22 -25.91 -15.18
C MET A 367 -22.56 -24.43 -15.10
N TYR A 368 -22.29 -23.77 -13.96
CA TYR A 368 -22.44 -22.32 -13.82
C TYR A 368 -21.56 -21.56 -14.83
N CYS A 369 -20.29 -21.93 -14.92
CA CYS A 369 -19.36 -21.37 -15.90
C CYS A 369 -19.71 -21.75 -17.35
N GLY A 370 -20.45 -22.85 -17.53
CA GLY A 370 -21.06 -23.33 -18.77
C GLY A 370 -22.14 -22.40 -19.33
N GLY A 371 -23.05 -21.98 -18.45
CA GLY A 371 -24.29 -21.25 -18.75
C GLY A 371 -24.23 -19.73 -18.61
N LEU A 372 -23.06 -19.12 -18.43
CA LEU A 372 -22.89 -17.68 -18.17
C LEU A 372 -23.42 -16.77 -19.31
N HIS A 373 -23.75 -17.34 -20.48
CA HIS A 373 -24.19 -16.61 -21.67
C HIS A 373 -25.68 -16.20 -21.65
N SER A 374 -26.52 -16.80 -20.78
CA SER A 374 -27.99 -16.70 -20.87
C SER A 374 -28.72 -16.15 -19.64
N THR A 375 -28.03 -15.89 -18.52
CA THR A 375 -28.69 -15.51 -17.27
C THR A 375 -28.54 -14.03 -16.96
N LEU A 376 -29.45 -13.19 -17.48
CA LEU A 376 -29.74 -11.88 -16.87
C LEU A 376 -30.65 -12.14 -15.65
N GLY A 377 -30.21 -11.69 -14.48
CA GLY A 377 -31.04 -11.73 -13.27
C GLY A 377 -31.83 -10.44 -13.12
N ASN A 378 -32.77 -10.40 -12.18
CA ASN A 378 -33.40 -9.14 -11.79
C ASN A 378 -32.48 -8.40 -10.81
N GLY A 379 -31.74 -7.41 -11.31
CA GLY A 379 -30.84 -6.56 -10.52
C GLY A 379 -30.53 -5.23 -11.23
N VAL A 380 -29.72 -4.37 -10.61
CA VAL A 380 -29.22 -3.15 -11.27
C VAL A 380 -28.37 -3.56 -12.48
N LEU A 381 -28.90 -3.30 -13.68
CA LEU A 381 -28.37 -3.76 -14.98
C LEU A 381 -26.87 -3.48 -15.17
N VAL A 382 -26.38 -2.37 -14.62
CA VAL A 382 -24.95 -2.00 -14.61
C VAL A 382 -24.09 -2.93 -13.76
N ALA A 383 -24.54 -3.27 -12.56
CA ALA A 383 -23.82 -4.19 -11.68
C ALA A 383 -23.77 -5.59 -12.32
N GLU A 384 -24.87 -6.03 -12.92
CA GLU A 384 -24.93 -7.33 -13.60
C GLU A 384 -23.91 -7.45 -14.73
N MET A 385 -23.79 -6.41 -15.55
CA MET A 385 -22.82 -6.34 -16.64
C MET A 385 -21.38 -6.44 -16.14
N LEU A 386 -21.01 -5.64 -15.14
CA LEU A 386 -19.66 -5.67 -14.55
C LEU A 386 -19.34 -7.02 -13.91
N PHE A 387 -20.28 -7.59 -13.16
CA PHE A 387 -20.09 -8.88 -12.53
C PHE A 387 -20.05 -10.03 -13.54
N ARG A 388 -20.72 -9.92 -14.69
CA ARG A 388 -20.62 -10.94 -15.74
C ARG A 388 -19.20 -11.05 -16.27
N ASP A 389 -18.52 -9.94 -16.53
CA ASP A 389 -17.13 -9.98 -17.02
C ASP A 389 -16.17 -10.49 -15.94
N VAL A 390 -16.40 -10.14 -14.67
CA VAL A 390 -15.62 -10.71 -13.54
C VAL A 390 -15.85 -12.21 -13.40
N SER A 391 -17.10 -12.66 -13.43
CA SER A 391 -17.46 -14.07 -13.40
C SER A 391 -16.90 -14.81 -14.60
N TYR A 392 -16.88 -14.20 -15.78
CA TYR A 392 -16.29 -14.80 -16.98
C TYR A 392 -14.77 -14.97 -16.84
N GLY A 393 -14.05 -13.96 -16.35
CA GLY A 393 -12.62 -14.08 -16.07
C GLY A 393 -12.30 -15.21 -15.08
N LEU A 394 -13.07 -15.31 -13.99
CA LEU A 394 -12.95 -16.40 -13.02
C LEU A 394 -13.33 -17.77 -13.63
N CYS A 395 -14.42 -17.82 -14.39
CA CYS A 395 -14.98 -19.03 -14.96
C CYS A 395 -14.22 -19.57 -16.18
N SER A 396 -13.60 -18.71 -16.98
CA SER A 396 -12.73 -19.11 -18.09
C SER A 396 -11.61 -20.01 -17.58
N ASN A 397 -11.12 -19.74 -16.36
CA ASN A 397 -10.10 -20.54 -15.71
C ASN A 397 -10.66 -21.77 -14.98
N ILE A 398 -11.89 -21.71 -14.44
CA ILE A 398 -12.55 -22.83 -13.74
C ILE A 398 -13.12 -23.88 -14.71
N ARG A 399 -13.61 -23.49 -15.90
CA ARG A 399 -14.16 -24.38 -16.93
C ARG A 399 -13.10 -25.31 -17.53
N VAL A 400 -11.83 -24.96 -17.30
CA VAL A 400 -10.59 -25.67 -17.63
C VAL A 400 -10.15 -26.52 -16.42
N GLY A 401 -11.08 -27.02 -15.59
CA GLY A 401 -10.76 -27.63 -14.30
C GLY A 401 -11.55 -28.91 -13.97
N ASP A 402 -12.28 -29.49 -14.92
CA ASP A 402 -13.27 -30.54 -14.60
C ASP A 402 -12.68 -31.92 -14.28
N GLN A 403 -11.35 -32.09 -14.13
CA GLN A 403 -10.79 -33.33 -13.55
C GLN A 403 -9.65 -33.18 -12.53
N ASN A 404 -8.90 -32.06 -12.49
CA ASN A 404 -7.86 -31.84 -11.47
C ASN A 404 -7.71 -30.35 -11.13
N GLY A 405 -8.37 -29.89 -10.06
CA GLY A 405 -8.31 -28.49 -9.56
C GLY A 405 -6.94 -28.00 -9.07
N PHE A 406 -5.87 -28.72 -9.41
CA PHE A 406 -4.50 -28.47 -8.98
C PHE A 406 -3.95 -27.12 -9.47
N GLY A 407 -4.24 -26.71 -10.71
CA GLY A 407 -3.81 -25.41 -11.24
C GLY A 407 -4.38 -24.22 -10.45
N MET A 408 -5.68 -24.24 -10.15
CA MET A 408 -6.33 -23.23 -9.32
C MET A 408 -5.81 -23.24 -7.88
N ALA A 409 -5.52 -24.41 -7.32
CA ALA A 409 -4.90 -24.52 -6.01
C ALA A 409 -3.51 -23.86 -5.98
N LEU A 410 -2.68 -24.07 -7.00
CA LEU A 410 -1.37 -23.42 -7.12
C LEU A 410 -1.48 -21.88 -7.18
N LEU A 411 -2.45 -21.34 -7.93
CA LEU A 411 -2.72 -19.90 -7.97
C LEU A 411 -3.22 -19.35 -6.62
N GLY A 412 -4.01 -20.15 -5.89
CA GLY A 412 -4.41 -19.83 -4.52
C GLY A 412 -3.22 -19.79 -3.55
N VAL A 413 -2.31 -20.75 -3.65
CA VAL A 413 -1.08 -20.77 -2.83
C VAL A 413 -0.15 -19.62 -3.20
N SER A 414 -0.02 -19.26 -4.49
CA SER A 414 0.76 -18.09 -4.89
C SER A 414 0.18 -16.80 -4.30
N ALA A 415 -1.15 -16.65 -4.31
CA ALA A 415 -1.84 -15.50 -3.70
C ALA A 415 -1.52 -15.35 -2.20
N ILE A 416 -1.59 -16.45 -1.44
CA ILE A 416 -1.27 -16.47 -0.01
C ILE A 416 0.22 -16.15 0.21
N SER A 417 1.10 -16.73 -0.60
CA SER A 417 2.55 -16.53 -0.48
C SER A 417 2.94 -15.06 -0.66
N TRP A 418 2.37 -14.36 -1.66
CA TRP A 418 2.62 -12.93 -1.86
C TRP A 418 2.05 -12.06 -0.74
N TRP A 419 0.87 -12.39 -0.21
CA TRP A 419 0.28 -11.64 0.90
C TRP A 419 1.11 -11.76 2.19
N ILE A 420 1.55 -12.97 2.54
CA ILE A 420 2.45 -13.21 3.67
C ILE A 420 3.79 -12.52 3.42
N GLY A 421 4.32 -12.61 2.19
CA GLY A 421 5.55 -11.93 1.78
C GLY A 421 5.50 -10.41 2.02
N LEU A 422 4.42 -9.75 1.60
CA LEU A 422 4.21 -8.32 1.87
C LEU A 422 4.14 -8.03 3.37
N THR A 423 3.35 -8.82 4.12
CA THR A 423 3.20 -8.65 5.58
C THR A 423 4.55 -8.74 6.30
N LEU A 424 5.37 -9.72 5.96
CA LEU A 424 6.70 -9.89 6.56
C LEU A 424 7.67 -8.76 6.17
N SER A 425 7.65 -8.31 4.91
CA SER A 425 8.50 -7.18 4.45
C SER A 425 8.17 -5.85 5.13
N THR A 426 6.94 -5.71 5.61
CA THR A 426 6.42 -4.51 6.26
C THR A 426 6.32 -4.66 7.78
N LEU A 427 6.82 -5.76 8.36
CA LEU A 427 6.72 -6.02 9.80
C LEU A 427 7.38 -4.91 10.64
N TYR A 428 8.43 -4.28 10.13
CA TYR A 428 9.08 -3.13 10.79
C TYR A 428 8.11 -1.98 11.04
N VAL A 429 7.14 -1.75 10.14
CA VAL A 429 6.10 -0.71 10.27
C VAL A 429 5.28 -0.99 11.53
N TRP A 430 4.94 -2.24 11.79
CA TRP A 430 4.19 -2.63 12.98
C TRP A 430 4.98 -2.43 14.27
N LEU A 431 6.29 -2.62 14.20
CA LEU A 431 7.20 -2.52 15.35
C LEU A 431 7.64 -1.07 15.64
N THR A 432 7.42 -0.14 14.71
CA THR A 432 7.81 1.27 14.88
C THR A 432 7.02 1.89 16.04
N ASN A 433 7.70 2.68 16.89
CA ASN A 433 7.09 3.45 17.96
C ASN A 433 7.12 4.94 17.58
N MET A 434 5.95 5.52 17.30
CA MET A 434 5.87 6.91 16.86
C MET A 434 5.73 7.87 18.05
N THR A 435 6.50 8.96 18.03
CA THR A 435 6.41 10.04 19.03
C THR A 435 5.22 10.96 18.79
N ARG A 436 4.64 11.55 19.85
CA ARG A 436 3.36 12.28 19.78
C ARG A 436 3.38 13.42 18.73
N LEU A 437 2.46 13.42 17.76
CA LEU A 437 2.22 14.50 16.76
C LEU A 437 3.36 14.74 15.75
N GLU A 438 4.04 13.69 15.30
CA GLU A 438 5.13 13.80 14.31
C GLU A 438 4.65 14.34 12.94
N ARG A 439 5.47 15.14 12.26
CA ARG A 439 5.07 15.73 10.97
C ARG A 439 4.99 14.62 9.91
N THR A 440 4.01 14.70 9.02
CA THR A 440 3.85 13.74 7.90
C THR A 440 5.08 13.61 6.99
N THR A 441 5.89 14.67 6.92
CA THR A 441 7.16 14.70 6.18
C THR A 441 8.26 13.87 6.81
N GLU A 442 8.15 13.62 8.11
CA GLU A 442 9.05 12.78 8.90
C GLU A 442 8.61 11.32 8.79
N LEU A 443 7.30 11.05 8.78
CA LEU A 443 6.78 9.68 8.68
C LEU A 443 6.90 9.04 7.28
N PHE A 444 6.57 9.77 6.21
CA PHE A 444 6.54 9.24 4.84
C PHE A 444 7.68 9.80 3.98
N VAL A 445 8.29 8.94 3.16
CA VAL A 445 9.35 9.33 2.22
C VAL A 445 8.78 10.07 1.03
N ARG A 446 7.77 9.53 0.36
CA ARG A 446 7.05 10.19 -0.73
C ARG A 446 5.85 10.93 -0.15
N ARG A 447 5.50 12.07 -0.74
CA ARG A 447 4.43 12.96 -0.24
C ARG A 447 3.01 12.52 -0.61
N LEU A 448 2.86 11.59 -1.55
CA LEU A 448 1.60 11.12 -2.12
C LEU A 448 1.68 9.62 -2.43
N TYR A 449 0.53 9.02 -2.68
CA TYR A 449 0.32 7.59 -2.88
C TYR A 449 0.42 7.19 -4.37
N GLU A 450 0.53 5.89 -4.63
CA GLU A 450 0.40 5.32 -5.98
C GLU A 450 -1.02 4.74 -6.14
N ALA A 451 -1.79 5.20 -7.12
CA ALA A 451 -3.20 4.83 -7.24
C ALA A 451 -3.43 3.33 -7.45
N ALA A 452 -2.56 2.67 -8.22
CA ALA A 452 -2.67 1.24 -8.47
C ALA A 452 -2.25 0.37 -7.27
N PHE A 453 -1.44 0.91 -6.37
CA PHE A 453 -0.80 0.17 -5.28
C PHE A 453 -1.08 0.87 -3.95
N ILE A 454 -2.34 1.17 -3.64
CA ILE A 454 -2.66 2.01 -2.47
C ILE A 454 -2.12 1.41 -1.16
N ASP A 455 -2.28 0.10 -0.96
CA ASP A 455 -1.84 -0.60 0.23
C ASP A 455 -0.30 -0.75 0.28
N GLN A 456 0.34 -1.19 -0.81
CA GLN A 456 1.80 -1.31 -0.84
C GLN A 456 2.46 0.07 -0.75
N SER A 457 1.91 1.08 -1.44
CA SER A 457 2.45 2.44 -1.46
C SER A 457 2.35 3.13 -0.12
N MET A 458 1.31 2.89 0.66
CA MET A 458 1.23 3.44 2.01
C MET A 458 2.19 2.74 2.98
N LEU A 459 2.24 1.40 2.97
CA LEU A 459 3.06 0.63 3.91
C LEU A 459 4.57 0.84 3.67
N LEU A 460 5.04 0.59 2.45
CA LEU A 460 6.47 0.61 2.10
C LEU A 460 7.06 2.03 2.04
N ASN A 461 6.21 3.05 2.03
CA ASN A 461 6.62 4.45 2.07
C ASN A 461 6.87 4.97 3.51
N THR A 462 6.52 4.19 4.53
CA THR A 462 6.86 4.50 5.92
C THR A 462 8.37 4.45 6.12
N ARG A 463 8.96 5.52 6.65
CA ARG A 463 10.42 5.65 6.83
C ARG A 463 10.98 4.54 7.72
N PHE A 464 11.80 3.68 7.14
CA PHE A 464 12.45 2.59 7.86
C PHE A 464 13.50 3.09 8.87
N HIS A 465 14.08 4.28 8.63
CA HIS A 465 15.04 4.88 9.57
C HIS A 465 14.46 5.13 10.97
N ILE A 466 13.17 5.46 11.08
CA ILE A 466 12.51 5.74 12.38
C ILE A 466 12.62 4.51 13.28
N TRP A 467 12.31 3.36 12.72
CA TRP A 467 12.38 2.10 13.44
C TRP A 467 13.82 1.72 13.85
N LEU A 468 14.83 2.03 13.02
CA LEU A 468 16.24 1.88 13.39
C LEU A 468 16.66 2.81 14.54
N SER A 469 16.19 4.07 14.53
CA SER A 469 16.49 4.98 15.63
C SER A 469 15.83 4.54 16.93
N ASP A 470 14.59 4.03 16.88
CA ASP A 470 13.88 3.52 18.06
C ASP A 470 14.64 2.37 18.74
N ILE A 471 15.23 1.48 17.95
CA ILE A 471 15.98 0.35 18.50
C ILE A 471 17.29 0.84 19.14
N LYS A 472 18.00 1.75 18.46
CA LYS A 472 19.22 2.35 19.00
C LYS A 472 18.97 3.15 20.28
N THR A 473 17.89 3.92 20.36
CA THR A 473 17.53 4.66 21.58
C THR A 473 17.11 3.71 22.69
N THR A 474 16.40 2.63 22.38
CA THR A 474 16.06 1.59 23.38
C THR A 474 17.33 0.95 23.95
N GLU A 475 18.32 0.61 23.12
CA GLU A 475 19.62 0.10 23.60
C GLU A 475 20.43 1.16 24.37
N ALA A 476 20.43 2.42 23.91
CA ALA A 476 21.18 3.50 24.56
C ALA A 476 20.53 4.01 25.86
N SER A 477 19.22 3.81 26.06
CA SER A 477 18.51 4.21 27.28
C SER A 477 18.93 3.45 28.54
N LEU A 478 19.81 2.45 28.41
CA LEU A 478 20.53 1.83 29.52
C LEU A 478 21.65 2.72 30.09
N ASP A 479 22.08 3.76 29.37
CA ASP A 479 23.03 4.75 29.87
C ASP A 479 22.28 5.91 30.55
N HIS A 480 22.51 6.09 31.84
CA HIS A 480 21.94 7.19 32.61
C HIS A 480 22.41 8.55 32.05
N VAL A 481 21.49 9.30 31.47
CA VAL A 481 21.74 10.71 31.11
C VAL A 481 21.85 11.52 32.40
N THR A 482 23.05 12.02 32.69
CA THR A 482 23.29 12.89 33.85
C THR A 482 23.16 14.34 33.40
N VAL A 483 22.10 15.02 33.83
CA VAL A 483 21.88 16.45 33.58
C VAL A 483 22.40 17.24 34.78
N TYR A 484 23.39 18.10 34.57
CA TYR A 484 23.85 19.05 35.59
C TYR A 484 23.04 20.34 35.47
N LEU A 485 22.25 20.62 36.49
CA LEU A 485 21.43 21.82 36.60
C LEU A 485 21.97 22.68 37.73
N CYS A 486 22.24 23.95 37.42
CA CYS A 486 22.56 24.98 38.40
C CYS A 486 21.48 26.04 38.31
N SER A 487 20.70 26.20 39.37
CA SER A 487 19.74 27.28 39.53
C SER A 487 20.03 28.04 40.81
N THR A 488 19.86 29.36 40.78
CA THR A 488 19.89 30.20 41.98
C THR A 488 18.50 30.21 42.59
N MET A 489 18.37 29.79 43.84
CA MET A 489 17.10 29.71 44.56
C MET A 489 17.12 30.65 45.75
N TRP A 490 16.06 31.44 45.92
CA TRP A 490 15.89 32.36 47.03
C TRP A 490 14.42 32.38 47.46
N HIS A 491 14.13 31.82 48.63
CA HIS A 491 12.79 31.72 49.22
C HIS A 491 11.75 30.87 48.45
N GLU A 492 12.12 30.02 47.48
CA GLU A 492 11.15 29.09 46.88
C GLU A 492 10.75 27.93 47.80
N THR A 493 9.49 27.51 47.66
CA THR A 493 8.90 26.34 48.30
C THR A 493 9.24 25.04 47.55
N TYR A 494 9.08 23.88 48.21
CA TYR A 494 9.29 22.58 47.58
C TYR A 494 8.45 22.38 46.31
N ASP A 495 7.21 22.87 46.32
CA ASP A 495 6.31 22.77 45.17
C ASP A 495 6.79 23.62 44.00
N GLU A 496 7.27 24.84 44.24
CA GLU A 496 7.87 25.70 43.20
C GLU A 496 9.15 25.07 42.63
N MET A 497 9.96 24.45 43.48
CA MET A 497 11.18 23.73 43.07
C MET A 497 10.86 22.50 42.22
N MET A 498 9.84 21.73 42.61
CA MET A 498 9.36 20.57 41.85
C MET A 498 8.72 20.99 40.53
N THR A 499 7.96 22.09 40.53
CA THR A 499 7.34 22.64 39.31
C THR A 499 8.41 23.14 38.35
N PHE A 500 9.47 23.79 38.85
CA PHE A 500 10.61 24.22 38.06
C PHE A 500 11.32 23.02 37.41
N ILE A 501 11.64 21.98 38.20
CA ILE A 501 12.25 20.75 37.70
C ILE A 501 11.31 20.05 36.69
N SER A 502 10.03 19.90 37.02
CA SER A 502 9.01 19.31 36.13
C SER A 502 8.92 20.08 34.81
N SER A 503 8.99 21.42 34.84
CA SER A 503 8.98 22.27 33.64
C SER A 503 10.22 22.11 32.76
N LEU A 504 11.38 21.76 33.35
CA LEU A 504 12.62 21.49 32.62
C LEU A 504 12.65 20.11 31.96
N PHE A 505 11.94 19.13 32.55
CA PHE A 505 11.85 17.75 32.04
C PHE A 505 10.59 17.47 31.21
N ARG A 506 9.73 18.48 31.01
CA ARG A 506 8.56 18.43 30.12
C ARG A 506 8.94 18.75 28.68
#